data_AF-A0AA86R3Y1-F1
#
_entry.id   AF-A0AA86R3Y1-F1
#
_cell.length_a   1.000
_cell.length_b   1.000
_cell.length_c   1.000
_cell.angle_alpha   90.00
_cell.angle_beta   90.00
_cell.angle_gamma   90.00
#
_symmetry.space_group_name_H-M   'P 1'
#
loop_
_entity.id
_entity.type
_entity.pdbx_description
1 polymer ?
#
loop_
_entity_poly.entity_id
_entity_poly.type
_entity_poly.pdbx_seq_one_letter_code
_entity_poly.pdbx_strand_id
1 'polypeptide(L)'
;MDRISPLLTDQYQLTMVYSYFMAGSHMKQSTFEMFFRTNPFKGSYAIFGGLDAFMEYLVNFTFTEEELAYVKETMPHAPPAFFEYLKSLHYSQLTISAPSQGTVVFANEPLVIVQGPLGFCQLVETTLLVLCNYATLMCTNACRMRVATDSVFTNAKKPNVDVKDAIKKVLADKVLLEFGLRRAQGPNGGLSASRYALIGGFNSTSNVLAAMQMGTIASGTMAHAYILSFTTGLGELIPEQHAMVQPLLGGKNFEWFATRVLAWKSRLFGGEKPPLMLQLNTQQDIAKVSFSSYSGNEQELSAFTTFAFTQPKNFTALVDTYDTLNSGVPNFVIVACALLEFGIQANGIRLDSGDLAYLSKQVRLIFNKVHQVMTEQYENLTPCSPDMHNKYDGQFLKCKVVASNDITEEVLVQLQKEGAQVDVFGIGTHLVTCKAQPALGGVYKIVEIDGQARMKMTEDISKATLPGSKDVYRLFLSSSEPYADIICKKGVNVPVAGQIVTCIHPHDELKRVMVKPAKVVKLHNVWIDHGELKYPHKIENGKVILQHPDLASTREYVLEQVYALREDQKRYLNPTPYKVSLNQDMNQMLREMALGIKKIQLIE
;
A
#
# COMPACT_ATOMS: atom_id res chain seq x y z
N MET A 1 -5.94 18.24 -3.07
CA MET A 1 -7.08 17.67 -2.34
C MET A 1 -8.05 18.78 -2.04
N ASP A 2 -9.34 18.48 -1.89
CA ASP A 2 -10.28 19.46 -1.34
C ASP A 2 -9.89 19.80 0.11
N ARG A 3 -10.23 21.01 0.54
CA ARG A 3 -9.95 21.50 1.89
C ARG A 3 -10.56 20.56 2.94
N ILE A 4 -9.76 20.12 3.90
CA ILE A 4 -10.23 19.38 5.07
C ILE A 4 -10.74 20.39 6.11
N SER A 5 -12.03 20.32 6.43
CA SER A 5 -12.67 21.25 7.37
C SER A 5 -12.19 21.05 8.81
N PRO A 6 -11.99 22.12 9.61
CA PRO A 6 -11.84 22.02 11.06
C PRO A 6 -13.03 21.39 11.79
N LEU A 7 -14.21 21.34 11.14
CA LEU A 7 -15.38 20.62 11.65
C LEU A 7 -15.27 19.10 11.53
N LEU A 8 -14.21 18.57 10.91
CA LEU A 8 -13.85 17.14 11.02
C LEU A 8 -13.29 16.83 12.41
N THR A 9 -14.13 17.03 13.42
CA THR A 9 -13.81 16.90 14.83
C THR A 9 -15.04 16.49 15.61
N ASP A 10 -14.84 15.94 16.81
CA ASP A 10 -15.96 15.63 17.69
C ASP A 10 -16.47 16.89 18.41
N GLN A 11 -17.79 17.01 18.63
CA GLN A 11 -18.41 18.18 19.27
C GLN A 11 -17.80 18.52 20.65
N TYR A 12 -17.40 17.51 21.41
CA TYR A 12 -16.80 17.71 22.73
C TYR A 12 -15.44 18.41 22.64
N GLN A 13 -14.74 18.36 21.50
CA GLN A 13 -13.50 19.11 21.28
C GLN A 13 -13.77 20.62 21.33
N LEU A 14 -14.80 21.10 20.62
CA LEU A 14 -15.21 22.50 20.65
C LEU A 14 -15.66 22.92 22.06
N THR A 15 -16.37 22.05 22.77
CA THR A 15 -16.83 22.33 24.15
C THR A 15 -15.66 22.42 25.15
N MET A 16 -14.65 21.55 25.02
CA MET A 16 -13.42 21.63 25.84
C MET A 16 -12.62 22.89 25.52
N VAL A 17 -12.45 23.21 24.24
CA VAL A 17 -11.74 24.44 23.82
C VAL A 17 -12.47 25.69 24.30
N TYR A 18 -13.80 25.72 24.25
CA TYR A 18 -14.61 26.77 24.85
C TYR A 18 -14.41 26.87 26.37
N SER A 19 -14.36 25.73 27.06
CA SER A 19 -14.10 25.70 28.51
C SER A 19 -12.72 26.26 28.84
N TYR A 20 -11.68 25.93 28.06
CA TYR A 20 -10.35 26.54 28.19
C TYR A 20 -10.35 28.03 27.86
N PHE A 21 -11.16 28.46 26.89
CA PHE A 21 -11.33 29.86 26.54
C PHE A 21 -11.87 30.66 27.72
N MET A 22 -12.99 30.21 28.29
CA MET A 22 -13.63 30.84 29.45
C MET A 22 -12.77 30.80 30.70
N ALA A 23 -11.96 29.76 30.89
CA ALA A 23 -11.01 29.65 31.99
C ALA A 23 -9.71 30.46 31.77
N GLY A 24 -9.53 31.11 30.62
CA GLY A 24 -8.30 31.85 30.28
C GLY A 24 -7.07 30.97 30.09
N SER A 25 -7.23 29.65 29.91
CA SER A 25 -6.13 28.68 29.79
C SER A 25 -5.85 28.21 28.37
N HIS A 26 -6.71 28.57 27.40
CA HIS A 26 -6.59 28.20 25.98
C HIS A 26 -5.26 28.58 25.33
N MET A 27 -4.58 29.63 25.83
CA MET A 27 -3.27 30.09 25.31
C MET A 27 -2.05 29.51 26.04
N LYS A 28 -2.25 28.66 27.06
CA LYS A 28 -1.12 27.98 27.73
C LYS A 28 -0.33 27.15 26.73
N GLN A 29 1.00 27.15 26.89
CA GLN A 29 1.84 26.35 26.00
C GLN A 29 1.71 24.89 26.38
N SER A 30 1.47 24.03 25.41
CA SER A 30 1.21 22.62 25.64
C SER A 30 1.93 21.76 24.61
N THR A 31 2.23 20.52 24.99
CA THR A 31 2.76 19.50 24.09
C THR A 31 1.84 18.29 24.14
N PHE A 32 1.40 17.86 22.97
CA PHE A 32 0.66 16.63 22.76
C PHE A 32 1.44 15.71 21.81
N GLU A 33 1.25 14.42 21.99
CA GLU A 33 1.89 13.39 21.18
C GLU A 33 0.87 12.36 20.70
N MET A 34 0.91 12.07 19.40
CA MET A 34 0.24 10.92 18.80
C MET A 34 1.17 9.71 18.81
N PHE A 35 0.67 8.55 19.22
CA PHE A 35 1.36 7.25 19.13
C PHE A 35 0.33 6.12 19.06
N PHE A 36 0.74 4.88 18.76
CA PHE A 36 -0.14 3.70 18.87
C PHE A 36 0.44 2.67 19.85
N ARG A 37 -0.41 1.83 20.44
CA ARG A 37 -0.02 0.95 21.56
C ARG A 37 0.46 -0.43 21.13
N THR A 38 -0.01 -0.90 19.98
CA THR A 38 0.26 -2.24 19.46
C THR A 38 0.59 -2.16 17.98
N ASN A 39 1.67 -2.80 17.55
CA ASN A 39 1.96 -2.93 16.13
C ASN A 39 0.79 -3.64 15.43
N PRO A 40 0.33 -3.14 14.27
CA PRO A 40 -0.85 -3.67 13.61
C PRO A 40 -0.59 -5.06 13.02
N PHE A 41 -1.66 -5.81 12.77
CA PHE A 41 -1.66 -7.12 12.12
C PHE A 41 -0.84 -8.20 12.84
N LYS A 42 -0.69 -8.07 14.17
CA LYS A 42 0.22 -8.91 14.98
C LYS A 42 1.68 -8.87 14.46
N GLY A 43 2.03 -7.81 13.73
CA GLY A 43 3.37 -7.55 13.22
C GLY A 43 4.31 -6.98 14.28
N SER A 44 5.53 -6.64 13.88
CA SER A 44 6.53 -6.01 14.75
C SER A 44 6.78 -4.53 14.43
N TYR A 45 6.17 -3.99 13.37
CA TYR A 45 6.39 -2.63 12.87
C TYR A 45 5.12 -2.06 12.21
N ALA A 46 5.13 -0.75 11.99
CA ALA A 46 4.20 -0.03 11.12
C ALA A 46 4.96 0.91 10.17
N ILE A 47 4.30 1.37 9.11
CA ILE A 47 4.81 2.35 8.15
C ILE A 47 4.06 3.67 8.34
N PHE A 48 4.76 4.71 8.80
CA PHE A 48 4.13 5.99 9.08
C PHE A 48 3.56 6.63 7.80
N GLY A 49 2.27 6.99 7.83
CA GLY A 49 1.57 7.64 6.73
C GLY A 49 0.63 8.76 7.20
N GLY A 50 0.23 9.62 6.27
CA GLY A 50 -0.74 10.70 6.52
C GLY A 50 -0.13 12.06 6.86
N LEU A 51 1.20 12.18 6.87
CA LEU A 51 1.89 13.46 7.07
C LEU A 51 1.50 14.49 6.01
N ASP A 52 1.50 14.10 4.75
CA ASP A 52 1.04 14.93 3.63
C ASP A 52 -0.35 15.54 3.87
N ALA A 53 -1.34 14.70 4.18
CA ALA A 53 -2.72 15.15 4.41
C ALA A 53 -2.84 16.01 5.68
N PHE A 54 -2.08 15.70 6.72
CA PHE A 54 -2.09 16.49 7.95
C PHE A 54 -1.46 17.88 7.75
N MET A 55 -0.36 17.97 7.00
CA MET A 55 0.25 19.25 6.66
C MET A 55 -0.66 20.09 5.76
N GLU A 56 -1.34 19.48 4.79
CA GLU A 56 -2.37 20.16 3.97
C GLU A 56 -3.53 20.68 4.83
N TYR A 57 -3.99 19.89 5.81
CA TYR A 57 -5.02 20.32 6.76
C TYR A 57 -4.57 21.53 7.58
N LEU A 58 -3.35 21.52 8.13
CA LEU A 58 -2.84 22.62 8.95
C LEU A 58 -2.64 23.90 8.14
N VAL A 59 -2.01 23.81 6.97
CA VAL A 59 -1.76 24.99 6.11
C VAL A 59 -3.05 25.64 5.63
N ASN A 60 -4.09 24.84 5.40
CA ASN A 60 -5.41 25.32 5.01
C ASN A 60 -6.40 25.45 6.19
N PHE A 61 -5.89 25.40 7.43
CA PHE A 61 -6.73 25.46 8.62
C PHE A 61 -7.31 26.88 8.76
N THR A 62 -8.61 26.98 8.54
CA THR A 62 -9.42 28.18 8.77
C THR A 62 -10.84 27.71 8.96
N PHE A 63 -11.65 28.39 9.77
CA PHE A 63 -13.11 28.20 9.72
C PHE A 63 -13.70 29.12 8.66
N THR A 64 -14.63 28.62 7.83
CA THR A 64 -15.39 29.48 6.92
C THR A 64 -16.51 30.21 7.67
N GLU A 65 -17.07 31.26 7.08
CA GLU A 65 -18.22 31.97 7.68
C GLU A 65 -19.44 31.05 7.88
N GLU A 66 -19.67 30.12 6.94
CA GLU A 66 -20.72 29.11 7.05
C GLU A 66 -20.47 28.13 8.20
N GLU A 67 -19.25 27.63 8.33
CA GLU A 67 -18.87 26.73 9.42
C GLU A 67 -18.95 27.43 10.78
N LEU A 68 -18.52 28.69 10.88
CA LEU A 68 -18.68 29.49 12.11
C LEU A 68 -20.15 29.76 12.43
N ALA A 69 -20.99 30.00 11.43
CA ALA A 69 -22.43 30.15 11.63
C ALA A 69 -23.04 28.88 12.22
N TYR A 70 -22.66 27.71 11.71
CA TYR A 70 -23.07 26.42 12.28
C TYR A 70 -22.56 26.23 13.72
N VAL A 71 -21.29 26.53 14.00
CA VAL A 71 -20.77 26.43 15.38
C VAL A 71 -21.49 27.39 16.34
N LYS A 72 -21.85 28.60 15.88
CA LYS A 72 -22.67 29.55 16.66
C LYS A 72 -24.06 28.99 16.98
N GLU A 73 -24.71 28.32 16.02
CA GLU A 73 -26.00 27.68 16.22
C GLU A 73 -25.93 26.53 17.23
N THR A 74 -24.87 25.72 17.18
CA THR A 74 -24.67 24.60 18.11
C THR A 74 -24.20 25.02 19.51
N MET A 75 -23.58 26.20 19.63
CA MET A 75 -23.06 26.76 20.88
C MET A 75 -23.54 28.20 21.13
N PRO A 76 -24.86 28.44 21.25
CA PRO A 76 -25.42 29.80 21.30
C PRO A 76 -25.08 30.56 22.59
N HIS A 77 -24.58 29.85 23.60
CA HIS A 77 -24.14 30.41 24.88
C HIS A 77 -22.69 30.94 24.83
N ALA A 78 -21.91 30.59 23.81
CA ALA A 78 -20.54 31.08 23.69
C ALA A 78 -20.53 32.56 23.26
N PRO A 79 -19.66 33.41 23.84
CA PRO A 79 -19.63 34.83 23.51
C PRO A 79 -19.00 35.05 22.12
N PRO A 80 -19.29 36.18 21.44
CA PRO A 80 -18.69 36.53 20.15
C PRO A 80 -17.17 36.37 20.09
N ALA A 81 -16.47 36.74 21.17
CA ALA A 81 -15.01 36.63 21.28
C ALA A 81 -14.47 35.20 21.13
N PHE A 82 -15.25 34.17 21.47
CA PHE A 82 -14.84 32.78 21.26
C PHE A 82 -14.76 32.43 19.77
N PHE A 83 -15.71 32.91 18.97
CA PHE A 83 -15.71 32.68 17.52
C PHE A 83 -14.63 33.48 16.81
N GLU A 84 -14.32 34.69 17.29
CA GLU A 84 -13.14 35.45 16.82
C GLU A 84 -11.83 34.71 17.16
N TYR A 85 -11.76 34.08 18.33
CA TYR A 85 -10.64 33.21 18.68
C TYR A 85 -10.52 32.03 17.71
N LEU A 86 -11.61 31.29 17.43
CA LEU A 86 -11.58 30.19 16.45
C LEU A 86 -11.14 30.65 15.07
N LYS A 87 -11.60 31.84 14.63
CA LYS A 87 -11.22 32.45 13.35
C LYS A 87 -9.74 32.87 13.31
N SER A 88 -9.16 33.22 14.45
CA SER A 88 -7.74 33.63 14.56
C SER A 88 -6.74 32.47 14.51
N LEU A 89 -7.22 31.22 14.61
CA LEU A 89 -6.35 30.05 14.64
C LEU A 89 -5.63 29.86 13.30
N HIS A 90 -4.31 29.70 13.37
CA HIS A 90 -3.46 29.55 12.19
C HIS A 90 -2.25 28.66 12.50
N TYR A 91 -1.83 27.82 11.56
CA TYR A 91 -0.75 26.84 11.79
C TYR A 91 0.55 27.45 12.31
N SER A 92 0.78 28.74 12.10
CA SER A 92 1.97 29.43 12.61
C SER A 92 2.04 29.50 14.14
N GLN A 93 0.92 29.24 14.83
CA GLN A 93 0.87 29.12 16.29
C GLN A 93 1.33 27.75 16.78
N LEU A 94 1.58 26.80 15.87
CA LEU A 94 1.98 25.44 16.19
C LEU A 94 3.44 25.17 15.82
N THR A 95 4.03 24.23 16.53
CA THR A 95 5.25 23.52 16.15
C THR A 95 4.90 22.06 15.96
N ILE A 96 5.25 21.51 14.80
CA ILE A 96 4.89 20.15 14.40
C ILE A 96 6.17 19.37 14.13
N SER A 97 6.34 18.25 14.83
CA SER A 97 7.43 17.32 14.58
C SER A 97 6.92 15.92 14.30
N ALA A 98 7.42 15.27 13.26
CA ALA A 98 7.03 13.91 12.88
C ALA A 98 8.13 13.22 12.06
N PRO A 99 8.19 11.87 12.02
CA PRO A 99 9.00 11.16 11.04
C PRO A 99 8.60 11.53 9.61
N SER A 100 9.51 11.32 8.65
CA SER A 100 9.15 11.42 7.24
C SER A 100 8.11 10.36 6.86
N GLN A 101 7.22 10.69 5.93
CA GLN A 101 6.28 9.72 5.37
C GLN A 101 7.00 8.49 4.82
N GLY A 102 6.47 7.30 5.12
CA GLY A 102 7.06 6.02 4.75
C GLY A 102 8.10 5.48 5.73
N THR A 103 8.45 6.23 6.79
CA THR A 103 9.38 5.75 7.82
C THR A 103 8.79 4.56 8.58
N VAL A 104 9.59 3.51 8.80
CA VAL A 104 9.21 2.42 9.71
C VAL A 104 9.15 2.98 11.14
N VAL A 105 8.05 2.72 11.85
CA VAL A 105 7.79 3.17 13.22
C VAL A 105 7.24 2.03 14.08
N PHE A 106 7.27 2.20 15.39
CA PHE A 106 6.96 1.16 16.36
C PHE A 106 5.93 1.61 17.40
N ALA A 107 5.30 0.64 18.05
CA ALA A 107 4.36 0.91 19.12
C ALA A 107 5.02 1.59 20.33
N ASN A 108 4.27 2.49 20.97
CA ASN A 108 4.62 3.21 22.20
C ASN A 108 5.75 4.23 22.08
N GLU A 109 6.11 4.64 20.87
CA GLU A 109 6.95 5.81 20.63
C GLU A 109 6.11 6.96 20.04
N PRO A 110 6.40 8.23 20.40
CA PRO A 110 5.79 9.39 19.76
C PRO A 110 5.98 9.35 18.24
N LEU A 111 4.94 9.67 17.49
CA LEU A 111 4.95 9.77 16.02
C LEU A 111 4.70 11.19 15.55
N VAL A 112 3.68 11.86 16.08
CA VAL A 112 3.39 13.26 15.74
C VAL A 112 3.36 14.05 17.03
N ILE A 113 4.24 15.03 17.13
CA ILE A 113 4.34 15.93 18.27
C ILE A 113 3.75 17.27 17.84
N VAL A 114 2.73 17.72 18.56
CA VAL A 114 2.06 19.01 18.34
C VAL A 114 2.32 19.87 19.56
N GLN A 115 2.95 21.03 19.35
CA GLN A 115 3.25 21.99 20.41
C GLN A 115 2.65 23.35 20.09
N GLY A 116 2.11 24.05 21.08
CA GLY A 116 1.50 25.37 20.91
C GLY A 116 0.40 25.66 21.92
N PRO A 117 -0.50 26.63 21.63
CA PRO A 117 -1.65 26.96 22.47
C PRO A 117 -2.53 25.74 22.76
N LEU A 118 -2.86 25.53 24.05
CA LEU A 118 -3.67 24.42 24.54
C LEU A 118 -4.97 24.21 23.75
N GLY A 119 -5.71 25.29 23.50
CA GLY A 119 -6.97 25.20 22.78
C GLY A 119 -6.78 24.71 21.34
N PHE A 120 -5.73 25.16 20.66
CA PHE A 120 -5.48 24.74 19.29
C PHE A 120 -4.91 23.32 19.20
N CYS A 121 -3.98 22.96 20.10
CA CYS A 121 -3.44 21.60 20.17
C CYS A 121 -4.52 20.56 20.48
N GLN A 122 -5.53 20.92 21.29
CA GLN A 122 -6.67 20.06 21.57
C GLN A 122 -7.57 19.89 20.33
N LEU A 123 -7.84 20.98 19.59
CA LEU A 123 -8.77 20.98 18.48
C LEU A 123 -8.34 20.08 17.31
N VAL A 124 -7.03 19.96 17.07
CA VAL A 124 -6.48 19.16 15.95
C VAL A 124 -6.48 17.64 16.20
N GLU A 125 -6.77 17.18 17.43
CA GLU A 125 -6.69 15.77 17.84
C GLU A 125 -7.44 14.84 16.89
N THR A 126 -8.73 15.11 16.67
CA THR A 126 -9.62 14.22 15.92
C THR A 126 -9.16 14.08 14.47
N THR A 127 -8.90 15.21 13.80
CA THR A 127 -8.49 15.21 12.40
C THR A 127 -7.12 14.55 12.21
N LEU A 128 -6.15 14.84 13.09
CA LEU A 128 -4.84 14.17 13.09
C LEU A 128 -5.00 12.65 13.20
N LEU A 129 -5.81 12.17 14.15
CA LEU A 129 -6.05 10.74 14.35
C LEU A 129 -6.72 10.10 13.12
N VAL A 130 -7.69 10.76 12.50
CA VAL A 130 -8.35 10.26 11.28
C VAL A 130 -7.34 10.10 10.13
N LEU A 131 -6.53 11.14 9.88
CA LEU A 131 -5.60 11.17 8.76
C LEU A 131 -4.44 10.21 8.93
N CYS A 132 -3.81 10.17 10.12
CA CYS A 132 -2.61 9.38 10.35
C CYS A 132 -2.90 7.91 10.71
N ASN A 133 -3.99 7.60 11.42
CA ASN A 133 -4.29 6.19 11.76
C ASN A 133 -4.57 5.36 10.52
N TYR A 134 -5.48 5.84 9.66
CA TYR A 134 -5.88 5.10 8.46
C TYR A 134 -4.72 4.97 7.48
N ALA A 135 -4.00 6.07 7.23
CA ALA A 135 -2.85 6.07 6.34
C ALA A 135 -1.75 5.10 6.80
N THR A 136 -1.37 5.16 8.07
CA THR A 136 -0.35 4.28 8.66
C THR A 136 -0.79 2.81 8.59
N LEU A 137 -2.05 2.52 8.90
CA LEU A 137 -2.61 1.16 8.81
C LEU A 137 -2.59 0.62 7.38
N MET A 138 -3.08 1.40 6.41
CA MET A 138 -3.13 1.03 4.99
C MET A 138 -1.73 0.83 4.41
N CYS A 139 -0.80 1.76 4.64
CA CYS A 139 0.59 1.63 4.22
C CYS A 139 1.22 0.36 4.79
N THR A 140 0.96 0.07 6.07
CA THR A 140 1.50 -1.13 6.73
C THR A 140 0.92 -2.41 6.13
N ASN A 141 -0.40 -2.48 5.90
CA ASN A 141 -1.05 -3.65 5.30
C ASN A 141 -0.50 -3.93 3.90
N ALA A 142 -0.41 -2.89 3.07
CA ALA A 142 0.14 -2.98 1.72
C ALA A 142 1.61 -3.42 1.72
N CYS A 143 2.41 -2.87 2.64
CA CYS A 143 3.81 -3.24 2.82
C CYS A 143 3.98 -4.70 3.24
N ARG A 144 3.17 -5.19 4.18
CA ARG A 144 3.22 -6.59 4.60
C ARG A 144 2.88 -7.55 3.46
N MET A 145 1.86 -7.23 2.65
CA MET A 145 1.54 -8.01 1.45
C MET A 145 2.69 -7.99 0.44
N ARG A 146 3.36 -6.85 0.24
CA ARG A 146 4.59 -6.77 -0.57
C ARG A 146 5.69 -7.68 -0.04
N VAL A 147 5.99 -7.62 1.25
CA VAL A 147 6.99 -8.46 1.90
C VAL A 147 6.66 -9.95 1.73
N ALA A 148 5.39 -10.33 1.81
CA ALA A 148 4.95 -11.71 1.63
C ALA A 148 5.14 -12.25 0.19
N THR A 149 5.33 -11.38 -0.81
CA THR A 149 5.47 -11.81 -2.21
C THR A 149 6.91 -12.13 -2.62
N ASP A 150 7.90 -11.69 -1.84
CA ASP A 150 9.29 -11.81 -2.22
C ASP A 150 10.20 -12.19 -1.05
N SER A 151 10.97 -13.25 -1.26
CA SER A 151 11.88 -13.82 -0.27
C SER A 151 13.07 -12.91 0.01
N VAL A 152 13.34 -11.92 -0.85
CA VAL A 152 14.38 -10.90 -0.63
C VAL A 152 14.20 -10.19 0.73
N PHE A 153 12.96 -10.05 1.21
CA PHE A 153 12.70 -9.44 2.51
C PHE A 153 12.84 -10.40 3.70
N THR A 154 12.63 -11.70 3.51
CA THR A 154 12.51 -12.69 4.60
C THR A 154 13.70 -13.63 4.71
N ASN A 155 14.47 -13.81 3.63
CA ASN A 155 15.72 -14.54 3.64
C ASN A 155 16.85 -13.72 4.27
N ALA A 156 17.88 -14.40 4.76
CA ALA A 156 19.09 -13.75 5.23
C ALA A 156 19.67 -12.82 4.17
N LYS A 157 19.94 -11.56 4.55
CA LYS A 157 20.59 -10.58 3.68
C LYS A 157 21.90 -11.13 3.14
N LYS A 158 22.08 -11.02 1.82
CA LYS A 158 23.37 -11.30 1.19
C LYS A 158 24.31 -10.10 1.42
N PRO A 159 25.61 -10.34 1.67
CA PRO A 159 26.57 -9.24 1.76
C PRO A 159 26.68 -8.50 0.41
N ASN A 160 26.97 -7.20 0.46
CA ASN A 160 27.22 -6.34 -0.71
C ASN A 160 26.04 -6.22 -1.70
N VAL A 161 24.79 -6.33 -1.23
CA VAL A 161 23.62 -6.06 -2.06
C VAL A 161 23.36 -4.55 -2.12
N ASP A 162 23.24 -4.02 -3.34
CA ASP A 162 22.65 -2.70 -3.54
C ASP A 162 21.15 -2.80 -3.25
N VAL A 163 20.72 -2.12 -2.18
CA VAL A 163 19.34 -2.16 -1.69
C VAL A 163 18.37 -1.58 -2.73
N LYS A 164 18.78 -0.55 -3.47
CA LYS A 164 17.92 0.08 -4.48
C LYS A 164 17.68 -0.83 -5.66
N ASP A 165 18.73 -1.50 -6.13
CA ASP A 165 18.59 -2.46 -7.23
C ASP A 165 17.79 -3.69 -6.81
N ALA A 166 17.95 -4.16 -5.57
CA ALA A 166 17.10 -5.21 -5.01
C ALA A 166 15.62 -4.80 -4.99
N ILE A 167 15.31 -3.57 -4.56
CA ILE A 167 13.93 -3.05 -4.51
C ILE A 167 13.34 -2.88 -5.90
N LYS A 168 14.10 -2.34 -6.87
CA LYS A 168 13.67 -2.24 -8.27
C LYS A 168 13.33 -3.60 -8.85
N LYS A 169 14.15 -4.61 -8.56
CA LYS A 169 13.91 -5.98 -8.99
C LYS A 169 12.63 -6.56 -8.36
N VAL A 170 12.44 -6.41 -7.05
CA VAL A 170 11.21 -6.84 -6.36
C VAL A 170 9.95 -6.23 -7.01
N LEU A 171 9.99 -4.92 -7.31
CA LEU A 171 8.87 -4.22 -7.94
C LEU A 171 8.61 -4.67 -9.39
N ALA A 172 9.63 -5.17 -10.10
CA ALA A 172 9.53 -5.66 -11.47
C ALA A 172 9.13 -7.15 -11.56
N ASP A 173 9.65 -7.99 -10.67
CA ASP A 173 9.46 -9.45 -10.69
C ASP A 173 8.05 -9.83 -10.23
N LYS A 174 7.54 -9.20 -9.15
CA LYS A 174 6.19 -9.42 -8.62
C LYS A 174 5.41 -8.13 -8.61
N VAL A 175 4.38 -8.03 -9.44
CA VAL A 175 3.53 -6.83 -9.54
C VAL A 175 2.34 -6.97 -8.61
N LEU A 176 2.06 -5.95 -7.81
CA LEU A 176 0.87 -5.87 -6.96
C LEU A 176 -0.06 -4.76 -7.44
N LEU A 177 -1.32 -5.10 -7.65
CA LEU A 177 -2.38 -4.21 -8.13
C LEU A 177 -3.47 -4.07 -7.07
N GLU A 178 -3.84 -2.84 -6.74
CA GLU A 178 -4.93 -2.54 -5.79
C GLU A 178 -6.27 -2.53 -6.54
N PHE A 179 -7.09 -3.56 -6.33
CA PHE A 179 -8.37 -3.82 -7.01
C PHE A 179 -9.59 -3.71 -6.07
N GLY A 180 -9.43 -3.00 -4.96
CA GLY A 180 -10.36 -2.99 -3.85
C GLY A 180 -11.41 -1.88 -3.85
N LEU A 181 -11.33 -0.88 -4.74
CA LEU A 181 -12.24 0.29 -4.74
C LEU A 181 -13.71 -0.07 -4.48
N ARG A 182 -14.23 -1.12 -5.14
CA ARG A 182 -15.64 -1.58 -5.00
C ARG A 182 -16.04 -2.07 -3.60
N ARG A 183 -15.09 -2.22 -2.67
CA ARG A 183 -15.27 -2.65 -1.27
C ARG A 183 -14.68 -1.65 -0.28
N ALA A 184 -14.15 -0.52 -0.75
CA ALA A 184 -13.55 0.48 0.12
C ALA A 184 -14.61 1.16 1.01
N GLN A 185 -14.17 1.75 2.11
CA GLN A 185 -15.04 2.38 3.11
C GLN A 185 -15.44 3.81 2.68
N GLY A 186 -16.33 3.89 1.69
CA GLY A 186 -16.80 5.15 1.10
C GLY A 186 -15.82 5.78 0.10
N PRO A 187 -16.19 6.91 -0.53
CA PRO A 187 -15.39 7.53 -1.59
C PRO A 187 -13.98 7.92 -1.13
N ASN A 188 -13.87 8.61 0.01
CA ASN A 188 -12.59 9.01 0.58
C ASN A 188 -11.76 7.81 1.02
N GLY A 189 -12.39 6.78 1.58
CA GLY A 189 -11.74 5.51 1.90
C GLY A 189 -11.17 4.83 0.64
N GLY A 190 -11.86 4.91 -0.50
CA GLY A 190 -11.36 4.43 -1.79
C GLY A 190 -10.13 5.18 -2.30
N LEU A 191 -10.17 6.51 -2.29
CA LEU A 191 -9.06 7.34 -2.77
C LEU A 191 -7.81 7.22 -1.88
N SER A 192 -8.01 7.32 -0.56
CA SER A 192 -6.91 7.20 0.40
C SER A 192 -6.36 5.78 0.46
N ALA A 193 -7.20 4.73 0.37
CA ALA A 193 -6.73 3.35 0.27
C ALA A 193 -5.77 3.17 -0.90
N SER A 194 -6.16 3.61 -2.10
CA SER A 194 -5.32 3.47 -3.30
C SER A 194 -3.99 4.20 -3.12
N ARG A 195 -4.01 5.45 -2.62
CA ARG A 195 -2.78 6.23 -2.38
C ARG A 195 -1.82 5.52 -1.43
N TYR A 196 -2.30 5.13 -0.26
CA TYR A 196 -1.46 4.53 0.77
C TYR A 196 -1.09 3.06 0.45
N ALA A 197 -1.88 2.36 -0.36
CA ALA A 197 -1.47 1.06 -0.91
C ALA A 197 -0.26 1.20 -1.84
N LEU A 198 -0.26 2.18 -2.74
CA LEU A 198 0.88 2.44 -3.63
C LEU A 198 2.11 2.87 -2.83
N ILE A 199 1.97 3.78 -1.87
CA ILE A 199 3.08 4.15 -0.96
C ILE A 199 3.62 2.92 -0.23
N GLY A 200 2.75 2.04 0.27
CA GLY A 200 3.14 0.86 1.03
C GLY A 200 3.88 -0.21 0.20
N GLY A 201 3.83 -0.18 -1.13
CA GLY A 201 4.56 -1.14 -1.96
C GLY A 201 3.82 -1.70 -3.18
N PHE A 202 2.58 -1.25 -3.42
CA PHE A 202 1.82 -1.65 -4.62
C PHE A 202 2.29 -0.88 -5.86
N ASN A 203 2.20 -1.52 -7.02
CA ASN A 203 2.67 -0.96 -8.29
C ASN A 203 1.64 0.02 -8.86
N SER A 204 0.36 -0.34 -8.83
CA SER A 204 -0.73 0.41 -9.46
C SER A 204 -2.08 0.12 -8.79
N THR A 205 -3.11 0.87 -9.19
CA THR A 205 -4.48 0.76 -8.71
C THR A 205 -5.47 0.70 -9.88
N SER A 206 -6.60 0.03 -9.68
CA SER A 206 -7.77 0.10 -10.57
C SER A 206 -8.61 1.37 -10.41
N ASN A 207 -8.37 2.14 -9.34
CA ASN A 207 -9.10 3.36 -9.04
C ASN A 207 -8.65 4.50 -9.97
N VAL A 208 -9.42 4.73 -11.03
CA VAL A 208 -9.13 5.73 -12.07
C VAL A 208 -9.01 7.14 -11.49
N LEU A 209 -9.88 7.51 -10.55
CA LEU A 209 -9.85 8.85 -9.95
C LEU A 209 -8.59 9.03 -9.09
N ALA A 210 -8.23 8.04 -8.27
CA ALA A 210 -6.99 8.08 -7.50
C ALA A 210 -5.76 8.13 -8.41
N ALA A 211 -5.74 7.32 -9.48
CA ALA A 211 -4.64 7.30 -10.43
C ALA A 211 -4.43 8.68 -11.10
N MET A 212 -5.52 9.31 -11.53
CA MET A 212 -5.51 10.67 -12.09
C MET A 212 -4.97 11.70 -11.07
N GLN A 213 -5.47 11.68 -9.84
CA GLN A 213 -5.03 12.60 -8.78
C GLN A 213 -3.55 12.43 -8.40
N MET A 214 -3.00 11.23 -8.56
CA MET A 214 -1.60 10.92 -8.29
C MET A 214 -0.68 11.07 -9.51
N GLY A 215 -1.22 11.39 -10.70
CA GLY A 215 -0.44 11.43 -11.94
C GLY A 215 0.10 10.07 -12.37
N THR A 216 -0.65 8.99 -12.09
CA THR A 216 -0.28 7.60 -12.44
C THR A 216 -1.27 6.99 -13.44
N ILE A 217 -0.90 5.86 -14.04
CA ILE A 217 -1.77 5.12 -14.98
C ILE A 217 -2.51 4.03 -14.21
N ALA A 218 -3.84 4.07 -14.21
CA ALA A 218 -4.66 3.02 -13.63
C ALA A 218 -4.46 1.68 -14.37
N SER A 219 -4.55 0.57 -13.66
CA SER A 219 -4.42 -0.77 -14.23
C SER A 219 -5.71 -1.57 -14.06
N GLY A 220 -6.01 -2.41 -15.05
CA GLY A 220 -7.19 -3.27 -15.05
C GLY A 220 -7.12 -4.32 -16.16
N THR A 221 -8.05 -5.27 -16.11
CA THR A 221 -8.24 -6.31 -17.13
C THR A 221 -9.70 -6.28 -17.58
N MET A 222 -10.26 -7.42 -17.99
CA MET A 222 -11.70 -7.62 -18.17
C MET A 222 -12.39 -8.18 -16.91
N ALA A 223 -13.72 -8.24 -16.92
CA ALA A 223 -14.56 -8.79 -15.85
C ALA A 223 -15.49 -9.89 -16.40
N HIS A 224 -15.96 -10.80 -15.53
CA HIS A 224 -16.86 -11.89 -15.96
C HIS A 224 -18.12 -11.39 -16.67
N ALA A 225 -18.69 -10.27 -16.23
CA ALA A 225 -19.87 -9.68 -16.87
C ALA A 225 -19.64 -9.32 -18.36
N TYR A 226 -18.41 -8.94 -18.73
CA TYR A 226 -18.05 -8.68 -20.12
C TYR A 226 -18.01 -9.98 -20.94
N ILE A 227 -17.51 -11.07 -20.38
CA ILE A 227 -17.47 -12.36 -21.08
C ILE A 227 -18.89 -12.92 -21.23
N LEU A 228 -19.67 -12.89 -20.16
CA LEU A 228 -21.04 -13.38 -20.11
C LEU A 228 -22.03 -12.56 -20.96
N SER A 229 -21.67 -11.36 -21.42
CA SER A 229 -22.52 -10.58 -22.33
C SER A 229 -22.50 -11.07 -23.77
N PHE A 230 -21.55 -11.95 -24.14
CA PHE A 230 -21.51 -12.55 -25.47
C PHE A 230 -22.42 -13.75 -25.51
N THR A 231 -23.39 -13.74 -26.44
CA THR A 231 -24.39 -14.81 -26.58
C THR A 231 -24.15 -15.69 -27.80
N THR A 232 -23.31 -15.24 -28.73
CA THR A 232 -23.03 -15.92 -30.00
C THR A 232 -21.56 -16.27 -30.15
N GLY A 233 -21.28 -17.31 -30.95
CA GLY A 233 -19.92 -17.70 -31.32
C GLY A 233 -19.30 -16.74 -32.34
N LEU A 234 -17.98 -16.80 -32.48
CA LEU A 234 -17.23 -15.80 -33.25
C LEU A 234 -17.65 -15.73 -34.73
N GLY A 235 -18.05 -16.85 -35.33
CA GLY A 235 -18.54 -16.88 -36.72
C GLY A 235 -19.83 -16.09 -36.94
N GLU A 236 -20.73 -16.09 -35.96
CA GLU A 236 -21.99 -15.34 -36.01
C GLU A 236 -21.80 -13.85 -35.67
N LEU A 237 -20.74 -13.50 -34.94
CA LEU A 237 -20.43 -12.13 -34.55
C LEU A 237 -19.82 -11.29 -35.70
N ILE A 238 -19.11 -11.94 -36.63
CA ILE A 238 -18.39 -11.27 -37.73
C ILE A 238 -19.30 -10.34 -38.56
N PRO A 239 -20.50 -10.77 -39.03
CA PRO A 239 -21.37 -9.92 -39.83
C PRO A 239 -21.83 -8.64 -39.12
N GLU A 240 -21.94 -8.64 -37.79
CA GLU A 240 -22.45 -7.52 -37.01
C GLU A 240 -21.43 -6.38 -36.80
N GLN A 241 -20.12 -6.68 -36.88
CA GLN A 241 -19.04 -5.75 -36.47
C GLN A 241 -18.02 -5.41 -37.57
N HIS A 242 -18.34 -5.66 -38.84
CA HIS A 242 -17.42 -5.58 -39.98
C HIS A 242 -16.82 -4.18 -40.30
N ALA A 243 -17.45 -3.09 -39.85
CA ALA A 243 -17.04 -1.72 -40.18
C ALA A 243 -15.89 -1.17 -39.33
N MET A 244 -15.58 -1.78 -38.17
CA MET A 244 -14.52 -1.29 -37.29
C MET A 244 -13.14 -1.69 -37.82
N VAL A 245 -12.21 -0.73 -37.90
CA VAL A 245 -10.79 -0.94 -38.24
C VAL A 245 -9.88 -0.64 -37.06
N GLN A 246 -8.78 -1.38 -36.93
CA GLN A 246 -7.81 -1.20 -35.85
C GLN A 246 -6.44 -0.81 -36.43
N PRO A 247 -5.96 0.44 -36.23
CA PRO A 247 -4.67 0.89 -36.72
C PRO A 247 -3.48 0.01 -36.28
N LEU A 248 -3.50 -0.49 -35.04
CA LEU A 248 -2.43 -1.36 -34.52
C LEU A 248 -2.38 -2.73 -35.21
N LEU A 249 -3.47 -3.13 -35.85
CA LEU A 249 -3.56 -4.34 -36.65
C LEU A 249 -3.43 -4.00 -38.14
N GLY A 250 -2.56 -3.06 -38.50
CA GLY A 250 -2.32 -2.66 -39.89
C GLY A 250 -3.56 -2.11 -40.60
N GLY A 251 -4.50 -1.50 -39.85
CA GLY A 251 -5.76 -0.98 -40.38
C GLY A 251 -6.76 -2.06 -40.81
N LYS A 252 -6.54 -3.33 -40.43
CA LYS A 252 -7.48 -4.42 -40.72
C LYS A 252 -8.75 -4.27 -39.89
N ASN A 253 -9.87 -4.74 -40.45
CA ASN A 253 -11.17 -4.72 -39.79
C ASN A 253 -11.35 -5.92 -38.86
N PHE A 254 -12.44 -5.90 -38.07
CA PHE A 254 -12.75 -6.96 -37.12
C PHE A 254 -12.91 -8.32 -37.80
N GLU A 255 -13.62 -8.38 -38.94
CA GLU A 255 -13.81 -9.59 -39.72
C GLU A 255 -12.48 -10.26 -40.09
N TRP A 256 -11.51 -9.47 -40.57
CA TRP A 256 -10.20 -9.99 -40.92
C TRP A 256 -9.49 -10.60 -39.70
N PHE A 257 -9.51 -9.90 -38.57
CA PHE A 257 -8.89 -10.38 -37.33
C PHE A 257 -9.58 -11.64 -36.80
N ALA A 258 -10.91 -11.66 -36.74
CA ALA A 258 -11.72 -12.80 -36.32
C ALA A 258 -11.47 -14.03 -37.22
N THR A 259 -11.32 -13.83 -38.53
CA THR A 259 -10.96 -14.91 -39.47
C THR A 259 -9.59 -15.51 -39.13
N ARG A 260 -8.61 -14.70 -38.70
CA ARG A 260 -7.32 -15.22 -38.21
C ARG A 260 -7.44 -16.00 -36.92
N VAL A 261 -8.26 -15.53 -35.97
CA VAL A 261 -8.54 -16.27 -34.74
C VAL A 261 -9.12 -17.65 -35.06
N LEU A 262 -10.12 -17.73 -35.95
CA LEU A 262 -10.70 -19.01 -36.38
C LEU A 262 -9.68 -19.90 -37.10
N ALA A 263 -8.81 -19.33 -37.92
CA ALA A 263 -7.71 -20.07 -38.56
C ALA A 263 -6.75 -20.66 -37.52
N TRP A 264 -6.36 -19.88 -36.50
CA TRP A 264 -5.52 -20.37 -35.40
C TRP A 264 -6.19 -21.45 -34.56
N LYS A 265 -7.50 -21.32 -34.30
CA LYS A 265 -8.29 -22.36 -33.66
C LYS A 265 -8.21 -23.67 -34.44
N SER A 266 -8.39 -23.61 -35.76
CA SER A 266 -8.27 -24.79 -36.63
C SER A 266 -6.85 -25.36 -36.68
N ARG A 267 -5.81 -24.51 -36.78
CA ARG A 267 -4.40 -24.95 -36.79
C ARG A 267 -4.00 -25.66 -35.50
N LEU A 268 -4.46 -25.17 -34.36
CA LEU A 268 -4.11 -25.71 -33.05
C LEU A 268 -4.94 -26.94 -32.68
N PHE A 269 -6.20 -27.04 -33.14
CA PHE A 269 -7.16 -28.03 -32.63
C PHE A 269 -7.97 -28.81 -33.70
N GLY A 270 -7.83 -28.53 -35.00
CA GLY A 270 -8.74 -28.98 -36.06
C GLY A 270 -8.32 -30.18 -36.93
N GLY A 271 -7.33 -30.98 -36.52
CA GLY A 271 -6.81 -32.09 -37.35
C GLY A 271 -7.40 -33.48 -37.05
N GLU A 272 -7.64 -34.28 -38.10
CA GLU A 272 -7.88 -35.75 -38.02
C GLU A 272 -6.60 -36.56 -37.65
N LYS A 273 -5.44 -35.90 -37.66
CA LYS A 273 -4.18 -36.41 -37.09
C LYS A 273 -3.92 -35.69 -35.77
N PRO A 274 -3.27 -36.34 -34.79
CA PRO A 274 -2.99 -35.72 -33.49
C PRO A 274 -2.43 -34.30 -33.69
N PRO A 275 -2.95 -33.29 -32.98
CA PRO A 275 -2.60 -31.89 -33.20
C PRO A 275 -1.07 -31.72 -33.16
N LEU A 276 -0.50 -30.84 -33.99
CA LEU A 276 0.95 -30.63 -34.20
C LEU A 276 1.82 -30.61 -32.93
N MET A 277 1.23 -30.31 -31.77
CA MET A 277 1.81 -30.44 -30.43
C MET A 277 2.27 -31.88 -30.04
N LEU A 278 1.93 -32.91 -30.81
CA LEU A 278 2.23 -34.32 -30.54
C LEU A 278 3.48 -34.88 -31.26
N GLN A 279 4.20 -34.10 -32.05
CA GLN A 279 5.39 -34.59 -32.80
C GLN A 279 6.75 -34.36 -32.10
N LEU A 280 6.76 -33.92 -30.84
CA LEU A 280 7.99 -33.78 -30.05
C LEU A 280 8.43 -35.15 -29.49
N ASN A 281 9.45 -35.74 -30.12
CA ASN A 281 10.02 -37.05 -29.77
C ASN A 281 10.79 -37.03 -28.44
N THR A 282 10.12 -37.15 -27.30
CA THR A 282 10.71 -37.75 -26.07
C THR A 282 9.61 -38.43 -25.25
N GLN A 283 9.62 -39.75 -25.27
CA GLN A 283 8.52 -40.63 -24.85
C GLN A 283 8.28 -40.78 -23.33
N GLN A 284 8.79 -39.89 -22.46
CA GLN A 284 8.72 -40.13 -21.01
C GLN A 284 7.98 -39.08 -20.16
N ASP A 285 7.58 -37.91 -20.69
CA ASP A 285 6.84 -36.90 -19.89
C ASP A 285 5.48 -36.44 -20.50
N ILE A 286 5.02 -37.07 -21.58
CA ILE A 286 3.95 -36.51 -22.44
C ILE A 286 2.51 -36.83 -21.97
N ALA A 287 2.31 -37.66 -20.93
CA ALA A 287 0.99 -38.22 -20.63
C ALA A 287 -0.03 -37.32 -19.87
N LYS A 288 0.18 -36.00 -19.69
CA LYS A 288 -0.78 -35.18 -18.88
C LYS A 288 -1.20 -33.78 -19.35
N VAL A 289 -0.82 -33.31 -20.53
CA VAL A 289 -1.57 -32.18 -21.15
C VAL A 289 -1.55 -32.37 -22.66
N SER A 290 -2.63 -32.99 -23.14
CA SER A 290 -2.98 -33.17 -24.55
C SER A 290 -4.21 -32.29 -24.79
N PHE A 291 -4.13 -31.32 -25.71
CA PHE A 291 -5.35 -30.72 -26.25
C PHE A 291 -5.92 -31.66 -27.32
N SER A 292 -6.40 -32.84 -26.92
CA SER A 292 -6.86 -33.88 -27.86
C SER A 292 -8.18 -33.55 -28.57
N SER A 293 -8.82 -32.45 -28.20
CA SER A 293 -9.92 -31.80 -28.93
C SER A 293 -10.16 -30.40 -28.34
N TYR A 294 -10.63 -29.45 -29.15
CA TYR A 294 -11.09 -28.16 -28.63
C TYR A 294 -12.48 -28.33 -27.99
N SER A 295 -12.60 -27.98 -26.72
CA SER A 295 -13.85 -27.96 -25.95
C SER A 295 -14.15 -26.60 -25.34
N GLY A 296 -13.52 -25.54 -25.87
CA GLY A 296 -13.66 -24.19 -25.33
C GLY A 296 -15.02 -23.57 -25.65
N ASN A 297 -15.49 -22.70 -24.78
CA ASN A 297 -16.72 -21.96 -24.96
C ASN A 297 -16.54 -20.94 -26.11
N GLU A 298 -17.43 -21.00 -27.12
CA GLU A 298 -17.37 -20.12 -28.29
C GLU A 298 -17.67 -18.64 -27.97
N GLN A 299 -18.54 -18.38 -27.00
CA GLN A 299 -18.89 -17.02 -26.57
C GLN A 299 -17.71 -16.37 -25.83
N GLU A 300 -16.97 -17.15 -25.05
CA GLU A 300 -15.71 -16.71 -24.43
C GLU A 300 -14.65 -16.37 -25.49
N LEU A 301 -14.54 -17.18 -26.55
CA LEU A 301 -13.66 -16.88 -27.68
C LEU A 301 -14.08 -15.58 -28.40
N SER A 302 -15.38 -15.36 -28.60
CA SER A 302 -15.92 -14.09 -29.13
C SER A 302 -15.52 -12.90 -28.27
N ALA A 303 -15.67 -13.03 -26.94
CA ALA A 303 -15.32 -11.98 -25.99
C ALA A 303 -13.83 -11.64 -26.04
N PHE A 304 -12.95 -12.65 -26.01
CA PHE A 304 -11.51 -12.44 -26.08
C PHE A 304 -11.07 -11.84 -27.41
N THR A 305 -11.66 -12.28 -28.51
CA THR A 305 -11.37 -11.74 -29.85
C THR A 305 -11.75 -10.27 -29.94
N THR A 306 -12.94 -9.90 -29.46
CA THR A 306 -13.42 -8.52 -29.44
C THR A 306 -12.53 -7.65 -28.56
N PHE A 307 -12.13 -8.13 -27.39
CA PHE A 307 -11.24 -7.40 -26.50
C PHE A 307 -9.84 -7.23 -27.12
N ALA A 308 -9.27 -8.29 -27.68
CA ALA A 308 -7.96 -8.23 -28.33
C ALA A 308 -7.96 -7.32 -29.56
N PHE A 309 -9.06 -7.27 -30.33
CA PHE A 309 -9.18 -6.35 -31.46
C PHE A 309 -9.23 -4.88 -31.01
N THR A 310 -10.02 -4.58 -29.99
CA THR A 310 -10.21 -3.21 -29.50
C THR A 310 -9.06 -2.70 -28.63
N GLN A 311 -8.39 -3.61 -27.92
CA GLN A 311 -7.33 -3.30 -26.94
C GLN A 311 -6.09 -4.22 -27.13
N PRO A 312 -5.46 -4.25 -28.32
CA PRO A 312 -4.48 -5.28 -28.67
C PRO A 312 -3.23 -5.28 -27.79
N LYS A 313 -2.76 -4.10 -27.32
CA LYS A 313 -1.61 -3.99 -26.41
C LYS A 313 -1.94 -4.24 -24.93
N ASN A 314 -3.22 -4.38 -24.58
CA ASN A 314 -3.69 -4.54 -23.20
C ASN A 314 -4.40 -5.88 -22.97
N PHE A 315 -4.27 -6.83 -23.88
CA PHE A 315 -5.01 -8.09 -23.82
C PHE A 315 -4.53 -8.98 -22.66
N THR A 316 -5.27 -8.94 -21.55
CA THR A 316 -5.15 -9.86 -20.41
C THR A 316 -6.47 -10.58 -20.22
N ALA A 317 -6.53 -11.86 -20.60
CA ALA A 317 -7.77 -12.62 -20.63
C ALA A 317 -8.17 -13.15 -19.24
N LEU A 318 -9.43 -12.98 -18.85
CA LEU A 318 -9.97 -13.61 -17.65
C LEU A 318 -10.45 -15.02 -18.00
N VAL A 319 -9.71 -16.04 -17.58
CA VAL A 319 -9.81 -17.38 -18.17
C VAL A 319 -10.71 -18.36 -17.40
N ASP A 320 -11.26 -17.97 -16.26
CA ASP A 320 -11.99 -18.84 -15.35
C ASP A 320 -13.50 -18.56 -15.32
N THR A 321 -14.07 -18.07 -16.42
CA THR A 321 -15.53 -17.86 -16.50
C THR A 321 -16.30 -19.17 -16.64
N TYR A 322 -15.79 -20.11 -17.44
CA TYR A 322 -16.42 -21.42 -17.66
C TYR A 322 -15.52 -22.56 -17.17
N ASP A 323 -14.35 -22.72 -17.78
CA ASP A 323 -13.33 -23.69 -17.39
C ASP A 323 -11.94 -23.13 -17.73
N THR A 324 -11.07 -23.02 -16.72
CA THR A 324 -9.74 -22.43 -16.88
C THR A 324 -8.88 -23.16 -17.90
N LEU A 325 -8.76 -24.49 -17.78
CA LEU A 325 -7.77 -25.26 -18.54
C LEU A 325 -8.34 -25.81 -19.85
N ASN A 326 -9.65 -26.03 -19.91
CA ASN A 326 -10.31 -26.60 -21.09
C ASN A 326 -11.02 -25.55 -21.96
N SER A 327 -11.20 -24.31 -21.49
CA SER A 327 -11.83 -23.22 -22.25
C SER A 327 -10.98 -21.95 -22.29
N GLY A 328 -10.79 -21.27 -21.15
CA GLY A 328 -10.23 -19.92 -21.14
C GLY A 328 -8.77 -19.87 -21.58
N VAL A 329 -7.90 -20.74 -21.06
CA VAL A 329 -6.48 -20.79 -21.48
C VAL A 329 -6.35 -21.19 -22.95
N PRO A 330 -7.05 -22.23 -23.46
CA PRO A 330 -7.12 -22.50 -24.90
C PRO A 330 -7.54 -21.29 -25.74
N ASN A 331 -8.64 -20.63 -25.37
CA ASN A 331 -9.16 -19.44 -26.05
C ASN A 331 -8.16 -18.29 -26.05
N PHE A 332 -7.49 -18.05 -24.93
CA PHE A 332 -6.41 -17.07 -24.84
C PHE A 332 -5.26 -17.40 -25.80
N VAL A 333 -4.81 -18.66 -25.85
CA VAL A 333 -3.72 -19.07 -26.74
C VAL A 333 -4.09 -18.82 -28.21
N ILE A 334 -5.30 -19.20 -28.62
CA ILE A 334 -5.80 -18.96 -29.99
C ILE A 334 -5.71 -17.47 -30.35
N VAL A 335 -6.26 -16.60 -29.50
CA VAL A 335 -6.30 -15.15 -29.76
C VAL A 335 -4.90 -14.53 -29.68
N ALA A 336 -4.06 -14.98 -28.75
CA ALA A 336 -2.67 -14.53 -28.65
C ALA A 336 -1.87 -14.88 -29.91
N CYS A 337 -2.05 -16.08 -30.48
CA CYS A 337 -1.41 -16.44 -31.75
C CYS A 337 -1.84 -15.53 -32.91
N ALA A 338 -3.13 -15.15 -32.97
CA ALA A 338 -3.61 -14.20 -33.97
C ALA A 338 -2.98 -12.81 -33.82
N LEU A 339 -2.79 -12.32 -32.58
CA LEU A 339 -2.07 -11.06 -32.31
C LEU A 339 -0.58 -11.14 -32.70
N LEU A 340 0.06 -12.32 -32.58
CA LEU A 340 1.46 -12.50 -32.95
C LEU A 340 1.72 -12.31 -34.45
N GLU A 341 0.76 -12.62 -35.33
CA GLU A 341 0.90 -12.32 -36.77
C GLU A 341 1.19 -10.81 -36.96
N PHE A 342 0.58 -9.95 -36.14
CA PHE A 342 0.79 -8.50 -36.15
C PHE A 342 1.99 -8.01 -35.30
N GLY A 343 2.76 -8.93 -34.69
CA GLY A 343 3.90 -8.57 -33.84
C GLY A 343 3.48 -8.01 -32.49
N ILE A 344 2.24 -8.25 -32.08
CA ILE A 344 1.69 -7.75 -30.82
C ILE A 344 1.81 -8.83 -29.75
N GLN A 345 2.47 -8.48 -28.65
CA GLN A 345 2.57 -9.30 -27.45
C GLN A 345 1.25 -9.22 -26.66
N ALA A 346 0.59 -10.35 -26.45
CA ALA A 346 -0.48 -10.46 -25.47
C ALA A 346 0.09 -10.32 -24.03
N ASN A 347 -0.62 -9.63 -23.14
CA ASN A 347 -0.11 -9.40 -21.78
C ASN A 347 -0.15 -10.66 -20.93
N GLY A 348 -1.20 -11.48 -21.05
CA GLY A 348 -1.31 -12.73 -20.31
C GLY A 348 -2.74 -13.10 -19.92
N ILE A 349 -2.88 -13.81 -18.80
CA ILE A 349 -4.16 -14.31 -18.30
C ILE A 349 -4.39 -13.89 -16.84
N ARG A 350 -5.65 -13.88 -16.41
CA ARG A 350 -6.08 -13.68 -15.03
C ARG A 350 -6.87 -14.89 -14.52
N LEU A 351 -6.44 -15.40 -13.37
CA LEU A 351 -7.11 -16.41 -12.54
C LEU A 351 -7.82 -15.70 -11.39
N ASP A 352 -9.12 -15.92 -11.20
CA ASP A 352 -9.94 -15.29 -10.14
C ASP A 352 -10.64 -16.36 -9.27
N SER A 353 -10.27 -17.64 -9.40
CA SER A 353 -10.86 -18.76 -8.67
C SER A 353 -9.99 -20.03 -8.76
N GLY A 354 -10.37 -21.05 -7.99
CA GLY A 354 -9.68 -22.34 -7.95
C GLY A 354 -8.37 -22.32 -7.15
N ASP A 355 -7.62 -23.42 -7.24
CA ASP A 355 -6.28 -23.53 -6.65
C ASP A 355 -5.28 -22.73 -7.50
N LEU A 356 -5.00 -21.51 -7.07
CA LEU A 356 -4.12 -20.57 -7.78
C LEU A 356 -2.68 -21.11 -7.94
N ALA A 357 -2.18 -21.92 -6.99
CA ALA A 357 -0.84 -22.48 -7.07
C ALA A 357 -0.77 -23.56 -8.15
N TYR A 358 -1.73 -24.48 -8.15
CA TYR A 358 -1.84 -25.52 -9.16
C TYR A 358 -2.10 -24.92 -10.55
N LEU A 359 -3.12 -24.06 -10.67
CA LEU A 359 -3.53 -23.48 -11.95
C LEU A 359 -2.42 -22.63 -12.56
N SER A 360 -1.71 -21.80 -11.78
CA SER A 360 -0.59 -21.01 -12.31
C SER A 360 0.53 -21.88 -12.90
N LYS A 361 0.86 -23.01 -12.25
CA LYS A 361 1.84 -23.97 -12.77
C LYS A 361 1.34 -24.66 -14.05
N GLN A 362 0.07 -25.07 -14.10
CA GLN A 362 -0.51 -25.68 -15.30
C GLN A 362 -0.54 -24.71 -16.49
N VAL A 363 -0.94 -23.45 -16.26
CA VAL A 363 -0.90 -22.39 -17.29
C VAL A 363 0.51 -22.21 -17.84
N ARG A 364 1.51 -22.20 -16.98
CA ARG A 364 2.91 -22.04 -17.38
C ARG A 364 3.44 -23.24 -18.14
N LEU A 365 3.07 -24.45 -17.76
CA LEU A 365 3.36 -25.65 -18.54
C LEU A 365 2.76 -25.55 -19.95
N ILE A 366 1.53 -25.06 -20.08
CA ILE A 366 0.89 -24.81 -21.38
C ILE A 366 1.68 -23.76 -22.18
N PHE A 367 2.03 -22.61 -21.58
CA PHE A 367 2.82 -21.58 -22.25
C PHE A 367 4.20 -22.10 -22.72
N ASN A 368 4.88 -22.92 -21.91
CA ASN A 368 6.15 -23.54 -22.29
C ASN A 368 5.99 -24.51 -23.47
N LYS A 369 4.93 -25.32 -23.48
CA LYS A 369 4.63 -26.23 -24.62
C LYS A 369 4.32 -25.46 -25.89
N VAL A 370 3.47 -24.43 -25.81
CA VAL A 370 3.18 -23.56 -26.96
C VAL A 370 4.46 -22.87 -27.43
N HIS A 371 5.33 -22.43 -26.51
CA HIS A 371 6.61 -21.86 -26.85
C HIS A 371 7.52 -22.80 -27.65
N GLN A 372 7.62 -24.07 -27.25
CA GLN A 372 8.39 -25.08 -27.99
C GLN A 372 7.84 -25.24 -29.41
N VAL A 373 6.52 -25.43 -29.56
CA VAL A 373 5.89 -25.57 -30.87
C VAL A 373 6.08 -24.34 -31.75
N MET A 374 5.89 -23.14 -31.20
CA MET A 374 6.09 -21.90 -31.96
C MET A 374 7.55 -21.72 -32.37
N THR A 375 8.51 -22.05 -31.51
CA THR A 375 9.93 -21.95 -31.87
C THR A 375 10.30 -22.81 -33.08
N GLU A 376 9.69 -23.99 -33.20
CA GLU A 376 9.99 -24.94 -34.28
C GLU A 376 9.13 -24.73 -35.53
N GLN A 377 7.86 -24.35 -35.37
CA GLN A 377 6.85 -24.42 -36.42
C GLN A 377 6.23 -23.07 -36.79
N TYR A 378 6.63 -21.95 -36.17
CA TYR A 378 5.97 -20.66 -36.40
C TYR A 378 5.89 -20.29 -37.88
N GLU A 379 7.00 -20.40 -38.62
CA GLU A 379 7.02 -20.10 -40.08
C GLU A 379 6.06 -21.00 -40.87
N ASN A 380 5.99 -22.29 -40.53
CA ASN A 380 5.07 -23.25 -41.16
C ASN A 380 3.60 -22.98 -40.79
N LEU A 381 3.35 -22.45 -39.60
CA LEU A 381 2.02 -22.10 -39.10
C LEU A 381 1.53 -20.74 -39.62
N THR A 382 2.43 -19.89 -40.11
CA THR A 382 2.13 -18.57 -40.70
C THR A 382 2.64 -18.42 -42.15
N PRO A 383 2.30 -19.32 -43.09
CA PRO A 383 2.96 -19.40 -44.39
C PRO A 383 2.67 -18.23 -45.37
N CYS A 384 1.83 -17.26 -45.00
CA CYS A 384 1.49 -16.12 -45.85
C CYS A 384 1.22 -14.87 -45.00
N SER A 385 2.19 -13.94 -44.97
CA SER A 385 1.88 -12.52 -44.80
C SER A 385 2.96 -11.67 -45.46
N PRO A 386 2.74 -11.23 -46.71
CA PRO A 386 3.69 -10.40 -47.48
C PRO A 386 4.10 -9.09 -46.77
N ASP A 387 3.32 -8.66 -45.76
CA ASP A 387 3.51 -7.41 -45.02
C ASP A 387 3.92 -7.62 -43.54
N MET A 388 4.13 -8.86 -43.07
CA MET A 388 4.39 -9.12 -41.64
C MET A 388 5.68 -9.94 -41.43
N HIS A 389 6.79 -9.24 -41.25
CA HIS A 389 8.10 -9.81 -40.87
C HIS A 389 8.25 -9.99 -39.35
N ASN A 390 7.20 -10.43 -38.66
CA ASN A 390 7.29 -10.63 -37.21
C ASN A 390 7.84 -12.02 -36.91
N LYS A 391 8.89 -12.07 -36.08
CA LYS A 391 9.48 -13.33 -35.63
C LYS A 391 8.95 -13.70 -34.26
N TYR A 392 8.70 -15.00 -34.07
CA TYR A 392 8.53 -15.55 -32.74
C TYR A 392 9.86 -15.49 -31.98
N ASP A 393 9.85 -14.85 -30.82
CA ASP A 393 10.97 -14.65 -29.90
C ASP A 393 10.47 -14.80 -28.45
N GLY A 394 9.87 -15.96 -28.17
CA GLY A 394 9.48 -16.34 -26.81
C GLY A 394 8.33 -15.54 -26.21
N GLN A 395 7.43 -14.98 -27.02
CA GLN A 395 6.32 -14.14 -26.55
C GLN A 395 5.43 -14.85 -25.50
N PHE A 396 5.21 -16.16 -25.63
CA PHE A 396 4.45 -16.93 -24.63
C PHE A 396 5.16 -17.06 -23.28
N LEU A 397 6.50 -17.05 -23.24
CA LEU A 397 7.25 -17.02 -21.98
C LEU A 397 7.11 -15.66 -21.28
N LYS A 398 6.91 -14.59 -22.06
CA LYS A 398 6.74 -13.21 -21.58
C LYS A 398 5.32 -12.94 -21.07
N CYS A 399 4.31 -13.73 -21.47
CA CYS A 399 2.94 -13.64 -20.95
C CYS A 399 2.91 -13.76 -19.43
N LYS A 400 2.12 -12.92 -18.76
CA LYS A 400 1.97 -12.86 -17.30
C LYS A 400 0.80 -13.71 -16.82
N VAL A 401 0.96 -14.31 -15.66
CA VAL A 401 -0.12 -14.96 -14.91
C VAL A 401 -0.51 -14.01 -13.79
N VAL A 402 -1.72 -13.45 -13.91
CA VAL A 402 -2.34 -12.61 -12.90
C VAL A 402 -3.22 -13.48 -12.02
N ALA A 403 -3.13 -13.33 -10.70
CA ALA A 403 -4.05 -13.96 -9.76
C ALA A 403 -4.83 -12.89 -8.97
N SER A 404 -6.12 -13.11 -8.78
CA SER A 404 -6.98 -12.32 -7.89
C SER A 404 -7.88 -13.27 -7.07
N ASN A 405 -8.84 -12.70 -6.35
CA ASN A 405 -9.79 -13.37 -5.44
C ASN A 405 -9.28 -13.69 -4.03
N ASP A 406 -9.84 -12.97 -3.04
CA ASP A 406 -9.60 -13.12 -1.59
C ASP A 406 -8.14 -13.35 -1.16
N ILE A 407 -7.19 -12.74 -1.89
CA ILE A 407 -5.77 -12.79 -1.58
C ILE A 407 -5.51 -12.03 -0.27
N THR A 408 -4.93 -12.73 0.69
CA THR A 408 -4.46 -12.21 1.97
C THR A 408 -2.93 -12.31 2.07
N GLU A 409 -2.34 -11.72 3.11
CA GLU A 409 -0.90 -11.92 3.41
C GLU A 409 -0.55 -13.41 3.57
N GLU A 410 -1.42 -14.18 4.23
CA GLU A 410 -1.23 -15.62 4.43
C GLU A 410 -1.24 -16.40 3.11
N VAL A 411 -2.19 -16.07 2.22
CA VAL A 411 -2.28 -16.68 0.89
C VAL A 411 -1.03 -16.37 0.08
N LEU A 412 -0.51 -15.15 0.11
CA LEU A 412 0.73 -14.79 -0.58
C LEU A 412 1.93 -15.60 -0.08
N VAL A 413 2.08 -15.75 1.24
CA VAL A 413 3.13 -16.59 1.85
C VAL A 413 2.97 -18.05 1.40
N GLN A 414 1.75 -18.58 1.37
CA GLN A 414 1.50 -19.96 0.96
C GLN A 414 1.82 -20.19 -0.51
N LEU A 415 1.36 -19.30 -1.39
CA LEU A 415 1.66 -19.34 -2.82
C LEU A 415 3.17 -19.30 -3.09
N GLN A 416 3.90 -18.47 -2.33
CA GLN A 416 5.35 -18.43 -2.42
C GLN A 416 6.00 -19.75 -2.00
N LYS A 417 5.59 -20.32 -0.86
CA LYS A 417 6.13 -21.61 -0.36
C LYS A 417 5.86 -22.76 -1.31
N GLU A 418 4.69 -22.78 -1.94
CA GLU A 418 4.32 -23.80 -2.92
C GLU A 418 4.99 -23.61 -4.28
N GLY A 419 5.70 -22.49 -4.49
CA GLY A 419 6.33 -22.18 -5.78
C GLY A 419 5.29 -21.90 -6.87
N ALA A 420 4.19 -21.22 -6.52
CA ALA A 420 3.19 -20.76 -7.48
C ALA A 420 3.86 -19.84 -8.54
N GLN A 421 3.46 -20.00 -9.80
CA GLN A 421 4.07 -19.27 -10.92
C GLN A 421 3.20 -18.08 -11.35
N VAL A 422 2.82 -17.26 -10.37
CA VAL A 422 2.06 -16.02 -10.53
C VAL A 422 3.02 -14.83 -10.58
N ASP A 423 2.84 -13.91 -11.52
CA ASP A 423 3.67 -12.71 -11.66
C ASP A 423 2.99 -11.45 -11.13
N VAL A 424 1.66 -11.42 -11.17
CA VAL A 424 0.86 -10.25 -10.80
C VAL A 424 -0.23 -10.67 -9.84
N PHE A 425 -0.42 -9.93 -8.74
CA PHE A 425 -1.51 -10.16 -7.81
C PHE A 425 -2.46 -8.96 -7.78
N GLY A 426 -3.74 -9.18 -8.07
CA GLY A 426 -4.82 -8.22 -7.92
C GLY A 426 -5.50 -8.40 -6.56
N ILE A 427 -5.29 -7.46 -5.64
CA ILE A 427 -5.73 -7.59 -4.24
C ILE A 427 -6.79 -6.53 -3.94
N GLY A 428 -7.94 -6.99 -3.44
CA GLY A 428 -9.11 -6.15 -3.21
C GLY A 428 -9.46 -5.97 -1.72
N THR A 429 -10.53 -6.63 -1.28
CA THR A 429 -11.18 -6.42 0.03
C THR A 429 -10.21 -6.43 1.22
N HIS A 430 -9.31 -7.40 1.30
CA HIS A 430 -8.41 -7.59 2.43
C HIS A 430 -7.36 -6.49 2.57
N LEU A 431 -7.04 -5.80 1.46
CA LEU A 431 -6.16 -4.66 1.44
C LEU A 431 -6.90 -3.40 1.88
N VAL A 432 -7.90 -2.96 1.09
CA VAL A 432 -8.50 -1.61 1.24
C VAL A 432 -9.34 -1.42 2.50
N THR A 433 -9.85 -2.51 3.07
CA THR A 433 -10.59 -2.45 4.35
C THR A 433 -9.72 -2.78 5.54
N CYS A 434 -8.44 -3.14 5.33
CA CYS A 434 -7.57 -3.70 6.35
C CYS A 434 -8.28 -4.81 7.16
N LYS A 435 -9.02 -5.71 6.50
CA LYS A 435 -10.00 -6.63 7.11
C LYS A 435 -9.49 -7.39 8.35
N ALA A 436 -8.20 -7.77 8.38
CA ALA A 436 -7.59 -8.46 9.52
C ALA A 436 -7.54 -7.59 10.80
N GLN A 437 -7.42 -6.27 10.64
CA GLN A 437 -7.44 -5.28 11.70
C GLN A 437 -7.81 -3.91 11.08
N PRO A 438 -9.09 -3.49 11.11
CA PRO A 438 -9.57 -2.32 10.38
C PRO A 438 -9.26 -0.96 11.07
N ALA A 439 -8.51 -0.98 12.19
CA ALA A 439 -8.11 0.22 12.91
C ALA A 439 -6.71 0.07 13.53
N LEU A 440 -5.89 1.13 13.50
CA LEU A 440 -4.54 1.12 14.09
C LEU A 440 -4.58 1.16 15.62
N GLY A 441 -5.50 1.93 16.21
CA GLY A 441 -5.53 2.18 17.66
C GLY A 441 -4.53 3.26 18.11
N GLY A 442 -4.22 4.23 17.24
CA GLY A 442 -3.46 5.41 17.65
C GLY A 442 -4.26 6.30 18.61
N VAL A 443 -3.53 6.96 19.49
CA VAL A 443 -4.04 7.84 20.54
C VAL A 443 -3.25 9.14 20.53
N TYR A 444 -3.88 10.23 20.94
CA TYR A 444 -3.27 11.54 21.08
C TYR A 444 -3.37 11.99 22.54
N LYS A 445 -2.27 12.42 23.15
CA LYS A 445 -2.21 12.65 24.60
C LYS A 445 -1.36 13.87 24.93
N ILE A 446 -1.85 14.70 25.84
CA ILE A 446 -1.05 15.77 26.45
C ILE A 446 0.05 15.13 27.31
N VAL A 447 1.26 15.65 27.16
CA VAL A 447 2.45 15.19 27.91
C VAL A 447 3.14 16.33 28.65
N GLU A 448 2.82 17.58 28.32
CA GLU A 448 3.41 18.76 28.96
C GLU A 448 2.48 19.98 28.85
N ILE A 449 2.48 20.84 29.88
CA ILE A 449 1.83 22.16 29.87
C ILE A 449 2.66 23.17 30.66
N ASP A 450 2.97 24.32 30.07
CA ASP A 450 3.83 25.38 30.62
C ASP A 450 5.14 24.82 31.21
N GLY A 451 5.78 23.87 30.51
CA GLY A 451 7.00 23.19 30.93
C GLY A 451 6.80 22.13 32.03
N GLN A 452 5.58 21.94 32.54
CA GLN A 452 5.26 20.90 33.52
C GLN A 452 4.83 19.62 32.83
N ALA A 453 5.58 18.54 33.06
CA ALA A 453 5.25 17.22 32.55
C ALA A 453 3.89 16.73 33.06
N ARG A 454 3.14 16.04 32.19
CA ARG A 454 1.83 15.44 32.47
C ARG A 454 1.86 13.95 32.14
N MET A 455 1.20 13.17 32.98
CA MET A 455 1.10 11.71 32.83
C MET A 455 -0.33 11.27 33.11
N LYS A 456 -0.91 10.49 32.20
CA LYS A 456 -2.16 9.79 32.46
C LYS A 456 -1.87 8.46 33.12
N MET A 457 -2.39 8.28 34.34
CA MET A 457 -2.46 6.98 35.02
C MET A 457 -3.76 6.26 34.68
N THR A 458 -3.76 4.95 34.81
CA THR A 458 -4.89 4.07 34.53
C THR A 458 -4.71 2.77 35.30
N GLU A 459 -5.81 2.12 35.65
CA GLU A 459 -5.83 0.80 36.30
C GLU A 459 -4.99 -0.25 35.53
N ASP A 460 -4.97 -0.13 34.21
CA ASP A 460 -4.11 -0.92 33.34
C ASP A 460 -2.77 -0.20 33.15
N ILE A 461 -1.75 -0.57 33.93
CA ILE A 461 -0.41 0.07 33.93
C ILE A 461 0.20 0.11 32.52
N SER A 462 -0.10 -0.86 31.66
CA SER A 462 0.38 -0.88 30.27
C SER A 462 -0.16 0.27 29.42
N LYS A 463 -1.26 0.90 29.86
CA LYS A 463 -1.90 2.03 29.18
C LYS A 463 -1.46 3.40 29.70
N ALA A 464 -0.60 3.45 30.72
CA ALA A 464 -0.02 4.70 31.21
C ALA A 464 0.77 5.42 30.10
N THR A 465 0.77 6.75 30.10
CA THR A 465 1.48 7.55 29.09
C THR A 465 2.86 7.97 29.57
N LEU A 466 3.82 8.13 28.67
CA LEU A 466 5.13 8.68 29.02
C LEU A 466 5.04 10.21 29.23
N PRO A 467 5.53 10.75 30.36
CA PRO A 467 5.47 12.18 30.64
C PRO A 467 6.45 13.04 29.83
N GLY A 468 6.20 14.34 29.80
CA GLY A 468 7.11 15.38 29.29
C GLY A 468 7.28 15.38 27.77
N SER A 469 7.87 16.43 27.22
CA SER A 469 8.27 16.48 25.80
C SER A 469 9.45 15.53 25.53
N LYS A 470 9.37 14.75 24.44
CA LYS A 470 10.33 13.67 24.15
C LYS A 470 10.95 13.78 22.76
N ASP A 471 12.19 13.30 22.65
CA ASP A 471 12.87 13.02 21.38
C ASP A 471 13.05 11.50 21.23
N VAL A 472 12.94 11.00 19.98
CA VAL A 472 13.15 9.58 19.67
C VAL A 472 14.34 9.43 18.72
N TYR A 473 15.23 8.48 19.03
CA TYR A 473 16.42 8.19 18.25
C TYR A 473 16.50 6.70 17.90
N ARG A 474 16.72 6.39 16.62
CA ARG A 474 16.98 5.03 16.15
C ARG A 474 18.46 4.70 16.23
N LEU A 475 18.78 3.63 16.95
CA LEU A 475 20.14 3.14 17.17
C LEU A 475 20.45 2.03 16.17
N PHE A 476 21.52 2.18 15.40
CA PHE A 476 22.00 1.20 14.44
C PHE A 476 23.28 0.52 14.95
N LEU A 477 23.39 -0.79 14.71
CA LEU A 477 24.64 -1.53 14.94
C LEU A 477 25.60 -1.37 13.76
N SER A 478 26.82 -1.89 13.91
CA SER A 478 27.81 -1.94 12.82
C SER A 478 27.36 -2.77 11.63
N SER A 479 26.36 -3.66 11.80
CA SER A 479 25.69 -4.38 10.71
C SER A 479 24.76 -3.51 9.86
N SER A 480 24.65 -2.20 10.14
CA SER A 480 23.72 -1.26 9.51
C SER A 480 22.24 -1.56 9.73
N GLU A 481 21.91 -2.48 10.65
CA GLU A 481 20.54 -2.79 11.02
C GLU A 481 20.08 -1.94 12.21
N PRO A 482 18.82 -1.47 12.22
CA PRO A 482 18.25 -0.81 13.38
C PRO A 482 18.04 -1.83 14.50
N TYR A 483 18.42 -1.45 15.71
CA TYR A 483 18.43 -2.35 16.88
C TYR A 483 17.40 -1.97 17.95
N ALA A 484 17.30 -0.69 18.24
CA ALA A 484 16.38 -0.14 19.22
C ALA A 484 16.07 1.32 18.89
N ASP A 485 14.86 1.74 19.23
CA ASP A 485 14.47 3.15 19.27
C ASP A 485 14.50 3.58 20.73
N ILE A 486 15.26 4.63 21.01
CA ILE A 486 15.42 5.17 22.36
C ILE A 486 14.67 6.49 22.49
N ILE A 487 13.81 6.55 23.50
CA ILE A 487 13.01 7.69 23.89
C ILE A 487 13.77 8.44 25.00
N CYS A 488 14.03 9.70 24.74
CA CYS A 488 14.77 10.61 25.61
C CYS A 488 13.89 11.81 25.99
N LYS A 489 14.16 12.43 27.13
CA LYS A 489 13.67 13.79 27.39
C LYS A 489 14.19 14.73 26.30
N LYS A 490 13.34 15.61 25.78
CA LYS A 490 13.70 16.52 24.68
C LYS A 490 14.97 17.30 25.01
N GLY A 491 15.99 17.20 24.14
CA GLY A 491 17.26 17.93 24.28
C GLY A 491 18.20 17.49 25.43
N VAL A 492 17.89 16.45 26.20
CA VAL A 492 18.71 16.02 27.35
C VAL A 492 19.44 14.72 27.04
N ASN A 493 20.76 14.68 27.29
CA ASN A 493 21.62 13.50 27.12
C ASN A 493 21.39 12.77 25.79
N VAL A 494 21.46 13.56 24.70
CA VAL A 494 21.23 13.10 23.33
C VAL A 494 22.21 11.96 23.01
N PRO A 495 21.74 10.80 22.53
CA PRO A 495 22.61 9.67 22.22
C PRO A 495 23.56 10.00 21.06
N VAL A 496 24.82 9.58 21.20
CA VAL A 496 25.89 9.84 20.22
C VAL A 496 26.47 8.51 19.72
N ALA A 497 26.77 8.43 18.42
CA ALA A 497 27.42 7.28 17.82
C ALA A 497 28.77 6.98 18.51
N GLY A 498 29.05 5.70 18.75
CA GLY A 498 30.26 5.24 19.42
C GLY A 498 30.26 5.37 20.95
N GLN A 499 29.25 6.02 21.55
CA GLN A 499 29.12 6.12 23.02
C GLN A 499 28.12 5.09 23.55
N ILE A 500 28.36 4.56 24.76
CA ILE A 500 27.45 3.56 25.35
C ILE A 500 26.18 4.26 25.82
N VAL A 501 25.04 3.73 25.41
CA VAL A 501 23.71 4.18 25.79
C VAL A 501 23.01 3.03 26.53
N THR A 502 22.42 3.34 27.70
CA THR A 502 21.58 2.37 28.43
C THR A 502 20.15 2.44 27.93
N CYS A 503 19.65 1.34 27.38
CA CYS A 503 18.29 1.17 26.92
C CYS A 503 17.49 0.36 27.95
N ILE A 504 16.45 0.97 28.53
CA ILE A 504 15.61 0.37 29.57
C ILE A 504 14.20 0.15 29.01
N HIS A 505 13.63 -1.04 29.16
CA HIS A 505 12.27 -1.30 28.70
C HIS A 505 11.24 -0.49 29.54
N PRO A 506 10.26 0.19 28.91
CA PRO A 506 9.37 1.14 29.60
C PRO A 506 8.52 0.58 30.74
N HIS A 507 8.26 -0.72 30.75
CA HIS A 507 7.39 -1.39 31.74
C HIS A 507 8.09 -2.49 32.54
N ASP A 508 9.35 -2.78 32.25
CA ASP A 508 10.08 -3.89 32.88
C ASP A 508 11.55 -3.56 32.96
N GLU A 509 11.97 -3.01 34.09
CA GLU A 509 13.29 -2.43 34.23
C GLU A 509 14.42 -3.46 34.30
N LEU A 510 14.06 -4.72 34.56
CA LEU A 510 14.98 -5.84 34.47
C LEU A 510 15.33 -6.14 33.01
N LYS A 511 14.42 -5.82 32.07
CA LYS A 511 14.71 -5.85 30.63
C LYS A 511 15.45 -4.57 30.22
N ARG A 512 16.78 -4.61 30.30
CA ARG A 512 17.66 -3.52 29.89
C ARG A 512 18.91 -4.02 29.18
N VAL A 513 19.49 -3.18 28.34
CA VAL A 513 20.70 -3.49 27.57
C VAL A 513 21.55 -2.23 27.39
N MET A 514 22.88 -2.40 27.37
CA MET A 514 23.81 -1.34 26.98
C MET A 514 24.15 -1.50 25.50
N VAL A 515 23.97 -0.43 24.72
CA VAL A 515 24.20 -0.42 23.28
C VAL A 515 25.29 0.60 22.98
N LYS A 516 26.30 0.20 22.20
CA LYS A 516 27.27 1.12 21.58
C LYS A 516 26.88 1.26 20.10
N PRO A 517 26.04 2.24 19.72
CA PRO A 517 25.53 2.35 18.36
C PRO A 517 26.64 2.79 17.40
N ALA A 518 26.68 2.20 16.21
CA ALA A 518 27.56 2.66 15.13
C ALA A 518 27.00 3.93 14.46
N LYS A 519 25.67 4.08 14.46
CA LYS A 519 24.97 5.26 13.94
C LYS A 519 23.74 5.54 14.79
N VAL A 520 23.44 6.83 14.97
CA VAL A 520 22.26 7.32 15.68
C VAL A 520 21.50 8.25 14.73
N VAL A 521 20.18 8.04 14.60
CA VAL A 521 19.31 8.86 13.75
C VAL A 521 18.18 9.42 14.60
N LYS A 522 18.03 10.75 14.64
CA LYS A 522 16.84 11.38 15.22
C LYS A 522 15.65 11.09 14.31
N LEU A 523 14.58 10.51 14.86
CA LEU A 523 13.47 9.99 14.07
C LEU A 523 12.54 11.12 13.56
N HIS A 524 12.35 12.16 14.35
CA HIS A 524 11.43 13.26 14.05
C HIS A 524 12.15 14.41 13.32
N ASN A 525 11.55 14.87 12.23
CA ASN A 525 11.85 16.15 11.60
C ASN A 525 10.88 17.22 12.12
N VAL A 526 11.34 18.47 12.20
CA VAL A 526 10.48 19.62 12.51
C VAL A 526 9.93 20.17 11.20
N TRP A 527 8.61 20.08 11.01
CA TRP A 527 7.91 20.47 9.78
C TRP A 527 7.29 21.87 9.85
N ILE A 528 6.92 22.29 11.06
CA ILE A 528 6.51 23.66 11.38
C ILE A 528 7.25 24.04 12.66
N ASP A 529 7.89 25.20 12.68
CA ASP A 529 8.70 25.67 13.79
C ASP A 529 8.37 27.14 14.08
N HIS A 530 7.55 27.40 15.11
CA HIS A 530 7.18 28.77 15.51
C HIS A 530 6.75 29.71 14.36
N GLY A 531 5.96 29.19 13.41
CA GLY A 531 5.52 29.96 12.23
C GLY A 531 6.31 29.73 10.96
N GLU A 532 7.51 29.16 11.05
CA GLU A 532 8.31 28.77 9.90
C GLU A 532 7.86 27.40 9.37
N LEU A 533 7.29 27.37 8.16
CA LEU A 533 6.95 26.13 7.47
C LEU A 533 8.21 25.55 6.81
N LYS A 534 8.72 24.43 7.34
CA LYS A 534 9.91 23.72 6.82
C LYS A 534 9.55 22.62 5.83
N TYR A 535 8.28 22.22 5.77
CA TYR A 535 7.79 21.29 4.74
C TYR A 535 7.98 21.91 3.35
N PRO A 536 8.48 21.16 2.33
CA PRO A 536 8.70 21.70 1.00
C PRO A 536 7.43 22.33 0.42
N HIS A 537 7.50 23.58 -0.03
CA HIS A 537 6.33 24.33 -0.50
C HIS A 537 6.72 25.47 -1.45
N LYS A 538 5.73 26.01 -2.14
CA LYS A 538 5.79 27.24 -2.92
C LYS A 538 4.73 28.22 -2.44
N ILE A 539 4.93 29.50 -2.70
CA ILE A 539 3.93 30.54 -2.47
C ILE A 539 3.47 31.07 -3.83
N GLU A 540 2.19 30.92 -4.12
CA GLU A 540 1.55 31.42 -5.34
C GLU A 540 0.32 32.25 -4.95
N ASN A 541 0.26 33.51 -5.39
CA ASN A 541 -0.83 34.45 -5.06
C ASN A 541 -1.11 34.54 -3.54
N GLY A 542 -0.06 34.50 -2.71
CA GLY A 542 -0.18 34.55 -1.25
C GLY A 542 -0.69 33.25 -0.61
N LYS A 543 -0.93 32.19 -1.38
CA LYS A 543 -1.32 30.87 -0.87
C LYS A 543 -0.11 29.94 -0.85
N VAL A 544 0.02 29.19 0.23
CA VAL A 544 1.02 28.13 0.37
C VAL A 544 0.53 26.90 -0.39
N ILE A 545 1.37 26.36 -1.26
CA ILE A 545 1.15 25.13 -2.01
C ILE A 545 2.24 24.14 -1.61
N LEU A 546 1.86 23.07 -0.92
CA LEU A 546 2.81 22.05 -0.48
C LEU A 546 3.34 21.23 -1.65
N GLN A 547 4.61 20.87 -1.57
CA GLN A 547 5.30 20.00 -2.54
C GLN A 547 5.57 18.66 -1.87
N HIS A 548 4.68 17.70 -2.12
CA HIS A 548 4.86 16.35 -1.61
C HIS A 548 5.95 15.59 -2.37
N PRO A 549 6.69 14.68 -1.72
CA PRO A 549 7.56 13.74 -2.42
C PRO A 549 6.77 12.94 -3.46
N ASP A 550 7.43 12.57 -4.55
CA ASP A 550 6.77 11.74 -5.55
C ASP A 550 6.48 10.33 -5.01
N LEU A 551 5.44 9.72 -5.56
CA LEU A 551 4.91 8.44 -5.10
C LEU A 551 5.95 7.30 -5.23
N ALA A 552 6.76 7.33 -6.29
CA ALA A 552 7.73 6.28 -6.57
C ALA A 552 8.89 6.34 -5.56
N SER A 553 9.43 7.53 -5.30
CA SER A 553 10.48 7.74 -4.30
C SER A 553 10.00 7.43 -2.89
N THR A 554 8.75 7.77 -2.55
CA THR A 554 8.19 7.43 -1.23
C THR A 554 8.02 5.91 -1.09
N ARG A 555 7.55 5.23 -2.14
CA ARG A 555 7.44 3.76 -2.15
C ARG A 555 8.81 3.09 -2.06
N GLU A 556 9.81 3.58 -2.78
CA GLU A 556 11.18 3.07 -2.70
C GLU A 556 11.72 3.24 -1.26
N TYR A 557 11.55 4.42 -0.67
CA TYR A 557 11.94 4.70 0.71
C TYR A 557 11.27 3.74 1.72
N VAL A 558 9.96 3.46 1.59
CA VAL A 558 9.28 2.46 2.43
C VAL A 558 9.97 1.10 2.34
N LEU A 559 10.25 0.64 1.13
CA LEU A 559 10.86 -0.67 0.90
C LEU A 559 12.31 -0.72 1.38
N GLU A 560 13.06 0.38 1.30
CA GLU A 560 14.41 0.51 1.89
C GLU A 560 14.36 0.41 3.42
N GLN A 561 13.45 1.14 4.07
CA GLN A 561 13.27 1.11 5.52
C GLN A 561 12.95 -0.30 6.02
N VAL A 562 12.06 -1.01 5.32
CA VAL A 562 11.67 -2.38 5.67
C VAL A 562 12.80 -3.35 5.37
N TYR A 563 13.47 -3.22 4.22
CA TYR A 563 14.63 -4.05 3.89
C TYR A 563 15.70 -3.98 4.99
N ALA A 564 15.95 -2.78 5.53
CA ALA A 564 16.93 -2.55 6.60
C ALA A 564 16.60 -3.29 7.91
N LEU A 565 15.32 -3.56 8.21
CA LEU A 565 14.92 -4.36 9.39
C LEU A 565 15.54 -5.75 9.36
N ARG A 566 15.67 -6.36 10.54
CA ARG A 566 16.07 -7.76 10.65
C ARG A 566 15.00 -8.69 10.11
N GLU A 567 15.41 -9.83 9.57
CA GLU A 567 14.57 -10.85 8.96
C GLU A 567 13.54 -11.40 9.94
N ASP A 568 13.93 -11.60 11.20
CA ASP A 568 13.04 -12.12 12.24
C ASP A 568 11.94 -11.14 12.65
N GLN A 569 12.13 -9.85 12.42
CA GLN A 569 11.12 -8.81 12.65
C GLN A 569 10.09 -8.75 11.51
N LYS A 570 10.48 -9.13 10.30
CA LYS A 570 9.61 -9.08 9.10
C LYS A 570 8.72 -10.30 8.92
N ARG A 571 8.87 -11.33 9.77
CA ARG A 571 8.12 -12.59 9.64
C ARG A 571 6.61 -12.35 9.69
N TYR A 572 5.89 -13.13 8.89
CA TYR A 572 4.43 -13.18 8.94
C TYR A 572 3.95 -13.66 10.32
N LEU A 573 4.47 -14.80 10.79
CA LEU A 573 4.07 -15.44 12.04
C LEU A 573 5.10 -15.19 13.14
N ASN A 574 4.63 -14.75 14.30
CA ASN A 574 5.42 -14.54 15.52
C ASN A 574 6.74 -13.78 15.28
N PRO A 575 6.69 -12.56 14.69
CA PRO A 575 7.89 -11.78 14.49
C PRO A 575 8.51 -11.36 15.83
N THR A 576 9.84 -11.29 15.89
CA THR A 576 10.55 -10.78 17.07
C THR A 576 10.14 -9.33 17.33
N PRO A 577 9.70 -8.97 18.55
CA PRO A 577 9.39 -7.58 18.87
C PRO A 577 10.60 -6.66 18.71
N TYR A 578 10.39 -5.50 18.13
CA TYR A 578 11.39 -4.44 18.10
C TYR A 578 11.50 -3.76 19.47
N LYS A 579 12.71 -3.30 19.84
CA LYS A 579 12.95 -2.68 21.15
C LYS A 579 12.67 -1.18 21.09
N VAL A 580 11.62 -0.75 21.75
CA VAL A 580 11.40 0.66 22.11
C VAL A 580 11.79 0.81 23.58
N SER A 581 12.73 1.70 23.88
CA SER A 581 13.39 1.80 25.19
C SER A 581 13.48 3.24 25.68
N LEU A 582 13.62 3.43 26.98
CA LEU A 582 13.88 4.71 27.62
C LEU A 582 15.38 4.84 27.90
N ASN A 583 15.91 6.06 27.83
CA ASN A 583 17.19 6.38 28.45
C ASN A 583 17.03 6.53 29.99
N GLN A 584 18.15 6.67 30.70
CA GLN A 584 18.15 6.76 32.17
C GLN A 584 17.29 7.93 32.68
N ASP A 585 17.41 9.12 32.09
CA ASP A 585 16.67 10.31 32.54
C ASP A 585 15.16 10.16 32.34
N MET A 586 14.75 9.60 31.20
CA MET A 586 13.35 9.37 30.87
C MET A 586 12.74 8.31 31.78
N ASN A 587 13.49 7.23 32.06
CA ASN A 587 13.07 6.20 33.01
C ASN A 587 12.92 6.76 34.44
N GLN A 588 13.87 7.60 34.88
CA GLN A 588 13.79 8.25 36.18
C GLN A 588 12.55 9.14 36.31
N MET A 589 12.27 9.99 35.31
CA MET A 589 11.08 10.84 35.32
C MET A 589 9.77 10.04 35.36
N LEU A 590 9.72 8.94 34.59
CA LEU A 590 8.56 8.04 34.62
C LEU A 590 8.31 7.49 36.03
N ARG A 591 9.36 7.02 36.72
CA ARG A 591 9.25 6.52 38.10
C ARG A 591 8.78 7.58 39.08
N GLU A 592 9.44 8.74 39.08
CA GLU A 592 9.17 9.83 40.00
C GLU A 592 7.72 10.30 39.88
N MET A 593 7.23 10.45 38.64
CA MET A 593 5.84 10.84 38.40
C MET A 593 4.84 9.72 38.74
N ALA A 594 5.13 8.47 38.42
CA ALA A 594 4.24 7.35 38.74
C ALA A 594 4.06 7.18 40.26
N LEU A 595 5.14 7.30 41.03
CA LEU A 595 5.11 7.26 42.50
C LEU A 595 4.39 8.46 43.10
N GLY A 596 4.58 9.66 42.53
CA GLY A 596 3.92 10.88 43.01
C GLY A 596 2.41 10.92 42.75
N ILE A 597 1.92 10.29 41.69
CA ILE A 597 0.48 10.29 41.33
C ILE A 597 -0.30 9.21 42.09
N LYS A 598 0.28 8.04 42.34
CA LYS A 598 -0.42 6.92 42.99
C LYS A 598 -0.48 7.14 44.51
N LYS A 599 -1.57 7.77 44.98
CA LYS A 599 -1.88 7.83 46.41
C LYS A 599 -2.16 6.41 46.92
N ILE A 600 -1.41 5.97 47.92
CA ILE A 600 -1.64 4.69 48.59
C ILE A 600 -2.83 4.91 49.53
N GLN A 601 -3.91 4.17 49.30
CA GLN A 601 -5.06 4.19 50.19
C GLN A 601 -4.71 3.40 51.45
N LEU A 602 -4.84 4.03 52.62
CA LEU A 602 -4.86 3.30 53.87
C LEU A 602 -6.17 2.51 53.92
N ILE A 603 -6.07 1.19 54.04
CA ILE A 603 -7.21 0.33 54.32
C ILE A 603 -7.12 0.01 55.82
N GLU A 604 -8.08 0.51 56.60
CA GLU A 604 -8.22 0.24 58.03
C GLU A 604 -9.03 -1.03 58.29
#